data_AF-A0A954KHW0-F1
#
_entry.id   AF-A0A954KHW0-F1
#
_cell.length_a   1.000
_cell.length_b   1.000
_cell.length_c   1.000
_cell.angle_alpha   90.00
_cell.angle_beta   90.00
_cell.angle_gamma   90.00
#
_symmetry.space_group_name_H-M   'P 1'
#
loop_
_entity.id
_entity.type
_entity.pdbx_description
1 polymer ?
#
loop_
_entity_poly.entity_id
_entity_poly.type
_entity_poly.pdbx_seq_one_letter_code
_entity_poly.pdbx_strand_id
1 'polypeptide(L)'
;MRIAFHCVSLVIGLYLICQGAIGFMDPAAVYSDLKAFESRVAEDPSARHVLANGGESDQAELEDIIDDVILLSDNGFRVAAAGLLLSVFAIGGILFENGQKRDAKEIAEM
;
A
#
# COMPACT_ATOMS: atom_id res chain seq x y z
N MET A 1 17.84 26.34 -1.14
CA MET A 1 16.99 25.66 -2.14
C MET A 1 17.01 24.13 -2.00
N ARG A 2 18.14 23.49 -1.71
CA ARG A 2 18.21 22.01 -1.65
C ARG A 2 17.38 21.36 -0.53
N ILE A 3 17.42 21.88 0.71
CA ILE A 3 16.49 21.45 1.78
C ILE A 3 15.02 21.54 1.36
N ALA A 4 14.61 22.63 0.68
CA ALA A 4 13.22 22.79 0.24
C ALA A 4 12.81 21.71 -0.77
N PHE A 5 13.72 21.29 -1.66
CA PHE A 5 13.50 20.16 -2.55
C PHE A 5 13.30 18.85 -1.76
N HIS A 6 14.13 18.57 -0.76
CA HIS A 6 13.96 17.40 0.09
C HIS A 6 12.63 17.44 0.87
N CYS A 7 12.20 18.60 1.37
CA CYS A 7 10.89 18.74 2.01
C CYS A 7 9.74 18.44 1.04
N VAL A 8 9.80 18.94 -0.20
CA VAL A 8 8.80 18.63 -1.24
C VAL A 8 8.79 17.14 -1.57
N SER A 9 9.96 16.52 -1.75
CA SER A 9 10.07 15.06 -1.96
C SER A 9 9.48 14.27 -0.78
N LEU A 10 9.67 14.73 0.45
CA LEU A 10 9.10 14.09 1.64
C LEU A 10 7.56 14.13 1.61
N VAL A 11 6.98 15.28 1.26
CA VAL A 11 5.52 15.44 1.15
C VAL A 11 4.94 14.53 0.06
N ILE A 12 5.61 14.47 -1.09
CA ILE A 12 5.21 13.55 -2.18
C ILE A 12 5.32 12.09 -1.72
N GLY A 13 6.39 11.74 -1.00
CA GLY A 13 6.62 10.39 -0.50
C GLY A 13 5.54 9.95 0.48
N LEU A 14 5.21 10.81 1.44
CA LEU A 14 4.11 10.60 2.39
C LEU A 14 2.76 10.46 1.68
N TYR A 15 2.49 11.31 0.68
CA TYR A 15 1.28 11.22 -0.12
C TYR A 15 1.16 9.86 -0.84
N LEU A 16 2.24 9.36 -1.44
CA LEU A 16 2.26 8.06 -2.11
C LEU A 16 2.07 6.90 -1.12
N ILE A 17 2.65 6.97 0.09
CA ILE A 17 2.40 5.99 1.15
C ILE A 17 0.91 5.96 1.52
N CYS A 18 0.29 7.12 1.72
CA CYS A 18 -1.14 7.20 2.03
C CYS A 18 -2.01 6.67 0.89
N GLN A 19 -1.68 6.99 -0.37
CA GLN A 19 -2.40 6.47 -1.53
C GLN A 19 -2.27 4.95 -1.66
N GLY A 20 -1.06 4.41 -1.45
CA GLY A 20 -0.84 2.96 -1.43
C GLY A 20 -1.62 2.28 -0.31
N ALA A 21 -1.70 2.89 0.87
CA ALA A 21 -2.49 2.37 1.98
C ALA A 21 -3.99 2.33 1.66
N ILE A 22 -4.55 3.36 1.00
CA ILE A 22 -5.95 3.35 0.54
C ILE A 22 -6.16 2.23 -0.48
N GLY A 23 -5.24 2.08 -1.44
CA GLY A 23 -5.26 0.99 -2.43
C GLY A 23 -5.20 -0.42 -1.82
N PHE A 24 -4.81 -0.55 -0.54
CA PHE A 24 -4.86 -1.81 0.21
C PHE A 24 -6.18 -2.04 0.96
N MET A 25 -6.85 -0.98 1.41
CA MET A 25 -8.03 -1.11 2.26
C MET A 25 -9.25 -1.64 1.50
N ASP A 26 -9.45 -1.21 0.26
CA ASP A 26 -10.58 -1.67 -0.56
C ASP A 26 -10.49 -3.17 -0.92
N PRO A 27 -9.35 -3.70 -1.42
CA PRO A 27 -9.15 -5.13 -1.63
C PRO A 27 -9.35 -5.99 -0.38
N ALA A 28 -8.82 -5.52 0.76
CA ALA A 28 -8.89 -6.25 2.02
C ALA A 28 -10.33 -6.35 2.55
N ALA A 29 -11.13 -5.30 2.37
CA ALA A 29 -12.54 -5.29 2.75
C ALA A 29 -13.34 -6.29 1.89
N VAL A 30 -13.15 -6.28 0.57
CA VAL A 30 -13.81 -7.21 -0.36
C VAL A 30 -13.46 -8.66 -0.01
N TYR A 31 -12.17 -8.95 0.23
CA TYR A 31 -11.74 -10.30 0.59
C TYR A 31 -12.33 -10.77 1.94
N SER A 32 -12.39 -9.87 2.93
CA SER A 32 -12.99 -10.14 4.24
C SER A 32 -14.48 -10.46 4.12
N ASP A 33 -15.23 -9.68 3.34
CA ASP A 33 -16.66 -9.90 3.11
C ASP A 33 -16.91 -11.20 2.34
N LEU A 34 -16.06 -11.53 1.37
CA LEU A 34 -16.12 -12.80 0.65
C LEU A 34 -15.94 -14.00 1.58
N LYS A 35 -14.93 -13.96 2.46
CA LYS A 35 -14.70 -15.02 3.46
C LYS A 35 -15.85 -15.13 4.46
N ALA A 36 -16.43 -14.01 4.86
CA ALA A 36 -17.59 -14.00 5.74
C ALA A 36 -18.82 -14.63 5.06
N PHE A 37 -19.01 -14.39 3.77
CA PHE A 37 -20.05 -15.02 2.96
C PHE A 37 -19.84 -16.55 2.85
N GLU A 38 -18.65 -16.99 2.47
CA GLU A 38 -18.29 -18.42 2.41
C GLU A 38 -18.58 -19.14 3.73
N SER A 39 -18.20 -18.52 4.86
CA SER A 39 -18.44 -19.08 6.19
C SER A 39 -19.92 -19.25 6.50
N ARG A 40 -20.76 -18.25 6.18
CA ARG A 40 -22.22 -18.30 6.43
C ARG A 40 -22.90 -19.36 5.58
N VAL A 41 -22.49 -19.51 4.32
CA VAL A 41 -23.05 -20.52 3.41
C VAL A 41 -22.62 -21.94 3.78
N ALA A 42 -21.41 -22.11 4.31
CA ALA A 42 -20.92 -23.41 4.79
C ALA A 42 -21.67 -23.94 6.03
N GLU A 43 -22.19 -23.03 6.87
CA GLU A 43 -22.97 -23.36 8.06
C GLU A 43 -24.41 -23.78 7.76
N ASP A 44 -24.98 -23.38 6.62
CA ASP A 44 -26.33 -23.76 6.19
C ASP A 44 -26.32 -25.08 5.39
N PRO A 45 -26.87 -26.19 5.94
CA PRO A 45 -26.90 -27.48 5.26
C PRO A 45 -27.69 -27.46 3.94
N SER A 46 -28.66 -26.54 3.83
CA SER A 46 -29.48 -26.39 2.63
C SER A 46 -28.77 -25.58 1.54
N ALA A 47 -27.82 -24.72 1.88
CA ALA A 47 -27.09 -23.86 0.94
C ALA A 47 -25.69 -24.38 0.57
N ARG A 48 -25.17 -25.40 1.26
CA ARG A 48 -23.86 -26.04 0.93
C ARG A 48 -23.72 -26.47 -0.53
N HIS A 49 -24.81 -26.90 -1.16
CA HIS A 49 -24.80 -27.30 -2.56
C HIS A 49 -24.54 -26.12 -3.51
N VAL A 50 -24.76 -24.87 -3.07
CA VAL A 50 -24.45 -23.65 -3.83
C VAL A 50 -22.95 -23.38 -3.86
N LEU A 51 -22.22 -23.70 -2.79
CA LEU A 51 -20.74 -23.65 -2.80
C LEU A 51 -20.14 -24.78 -3.64
N ALA A 52 -20.79 -25.95 -3.67
CA ALA A 52 -20.30 -27.13 -4.38
C ALA A 52 -20.69 -27.19 -5.87
N ASN A 53 -21.85 -26.63 -6.24
CA ASN A 53 -22.41 -26.65 -7.60
C ASN A 53 -22.69 -25.25 -8.17
N GLY A 54 -22.25 -24.19 -7.50
CA GLY A 54 -22.30 -22.83 -8.02
C GLY A 54 -21.39 -22.72 -9.23
N GLY A 55 -21.99 -22.99 -10.39
CA GLY A 55 -21.55 -22.75 -11.76
C GLY A 55 -20.04 -22.77 -12.04
N GLU A 56 -19.59 -23.73 -12.86
CA GLU A 56 -18.30 -23.64 -13.55
C GLU A 56 -18.14 -22.32 -14.35
N SER A 57 -19.23 -21.61 -14.67
CA SER A 57 -19.21 -20.25 -15.25
C SER A 57 -18.92 -19.14 -14.25
N ASP A 58 -19.39 -19.30 -13.00
CA ASP A 58 -19.38 -18.23 -11.98
C ASP A 58 -18.10 -18.30 -11.14
N GLN A 59 -17.46 -19.47 -11.06
CA GLN A 59 -16.13 -19.63 -10.47
C GLN A 59 -15.04 -18.89 -11.26
N ALA A 60 -15.12 -18.87 -12.59
CA ALA A 60 -14.19 -18.11 -13.43
C ALA A 60 -14.33 -16.60 -13.20
N GLU A 61 -15.57 -16.10 -13.07
CA GLU A 61 -15.82 -14.69 -12.74
C GLU A 61 -15.35 -14.34 -11.32
N LEU A 62 -15.46 -15.26 -10.36
CA LEU A 62 -14.97 -15.06 -9.01
C LEU A 62 -13.43 -15.09 -8.93
N GLU A 63 -12.77 -15.98 -9.67
CA GLU A 63 -11.31 -16.01 -9.79
C GLU A 63 -10.79 -14.73 -10.45
N ASP A 64 -11.44 -14.24 -11.51
CA ASP A 64 -11.10 -12.97 -12.15
C ASP A 64 -11.21 -11.78 -11.16
N ILE A 65 -12.25 -11.74 -10.34
CA ILE A 65 -12.40 -10.71 -9.29
C ILE A 65 -11.29 -10.82 -8.24
N ILE A 66 -10.92 -12.05 -7.84
CA ILE A 66 -9.84 -12.26 -6.86
C ILE A 66 -8.50 -11.82 -7.45
N ASP A 67 -8.21 -12.16 -8.71
CA ASP A 67 -6.98 -11.76 -9.40
C ASP A 67 -6.89 -10.25 -9.59
N ASP A 68 -7.99 -9.59 -9.95
CA ASP A 68 -8.07 -8.13 -10.03
C ASP A 68 -7.84 -7.46 -8.67
N VAL A 69 -8.41 -8.00 -7.60
CA VAL A 69 -8.23 -7.55 -6.21
C VAL A 69 -6.77 -7.71 -5.77
N ILE A 70 -6.11 -8.82 -6.12
CA ILE A 70 -4.68 -9.07 -5.84
C ILE A 70 -3.81 -8.08 -6.63
N LEU A 71 -4.11 -7.87 -7.91
CA LEU A 71 -3.38 -6.93 -8.76
C LEU A 71 -3.48 -5.49 -8.22
N LEU A 72 -4.68 -5.09 -7.78
CA LEU A 72 -4.91 -3.77 -7.17
C LEU A 72 -4.09 -3.60 -5.88
N SER A 73 -4.09 -4.64 -5.03
CA SER A 73 -3.31 -4.67 -3.80
C SER A 73 -1.80 -4.60 -4.07
N ASP A 74 -1.29 -5.33 -5.06
CA ASP A 74 0.14 -5.33 -5.42
C ASP A 74 0.56 -3.95 -6.00
N ASN A 75 -0.32 -3.31 -6.76
CA ASN A 75 -0.11 -1.94 -7.21
C ASN A 75 -0.09 -0.95 -6.02
N GLY A 76 -1.00 -1.08 -5.07
CA GLY A 76 -1.01 -0.31 -3.82
C GLY A 76 0.31 -0.45 -3.04
N PHE A 77 0.84 -1.68 -2.96
CA PHE A 77 2.14 -1.96 -2.35
C PHE A 77 3.30 -1.27 -3.05
N ARG A 78 3.37 -1.39 -4.38
CA ARG A 78 4.43 -0.75 -5.18
C ARG A 78 4.43 0.76 -5.03
N VAL A 79 3.24 1.37 -5.00
CA VAL A 79 3.08 2.82 -4.79
C VAL A 79 3.53 3.23 -3.39
N ALA A 80 3.13 2.48 -2.35
CA ALA A 80 3.58 2.73 -0.98
C ALA A 80 5.10 2.58 -0.82
N ALA A 81 5.69 1.53 -1.41
CA ALA A 81 7.13 1.27 -1.39
C ALA A 81 7.93 2.37 -2.09
N ALA A 82 7.45 2.86 -3.24
CA ALA A 82 8.05 4.00 -3.93
C ALA A 82 8.00 5.28 -3.07
N GLY A 83 6.87 5.53 -2.39
CA GLY A 83 6.73 6.63 -1.45
C GLY A 83 7.67 6.53 -0.24
N LEU A 84 7.85 5.31 0.29
CA LEU A 84 8.79 5.02 1.37
C LEU A 84 10.23 5.33 0.96
N LEU A 85 10.66 4.83 -0.18
CA LEU A 85 12.01 5.08 -0.72
C LEU A 85 12.27 6.58 -0.89
N LEU A 86 11.32 7.30 -1.50
CA LEU A 86 11.42 8.74 -1.70
C LEU A 86 11.56 9.49 -0.37
N SER A 87 10.80 9.08 0.65
CA SER A 87 10.85 9.65 2.00
C SER A 87 12.20 9.39 2.67
N VAL A 88 12.75 8.17 2.55
CA VAL A 88 14.07 7.82 3.10
C VAL A 88 15.17 8.67 2.46
N PHE A 89 15.18 8.81 1.13
CA PHE A 89 16.16 9.66 0.44
C PHE A 89 16.04 11.14 0.82
N ALA A 90 14.80 11.64 0.96
CA ALA A 90 14.56 13.01 1.40
C ALA A 90 15.08 13.26 2.83
N ILE A 91 14.81 12.36 3.78
CA ILE A 91 15.31 12.45 5.15
C ILE A 91 16.84 12.38 5.16
N GLY A 92 17.43 11.43 4.44
CA GLY A 92 18.88 11.29 4.33
C GLY A 92 19.54 12.57 3.80
N GLY A 93 18.96 13.18 2.77
CA GLY A 93 19.43 14.46 2.23
C GLY A 93 19.37 15.60 3.26
N ILE A 94 18.26 15.71 4.01
CA ILE A 94 18.11 16.73 5.06
C ILE A 94 19.16 16.54 6.17
N LEU A 95 19.35 15.30 6.63
CA LEU A 95 20.32 14.99 7.68
C LEU A 95 21.76 15.29 7.23
N PHE A 96 22.10 14.91 6.01
CA PHE A 96 23.42 15.16 5.43
C PHE A 96 23.71 16.66 5.29
N GLU A 97 22.76 17.44 4.76
CA GLU A 97 22.91 18.90 4.63
C GLU A 97 23.00 19.61 6.00
N ASN A 98 22.26 19.14 7.00
CA ASN A 98 22.35 19.68 8.35
C ASN A 98 23.67 19.31 9.03
N GLY A 99 24.21 18.12 8.80
CA GLY A 99 25.53 17.70 9.28
C GLY A 99 26.63 18.61 8.74
N GLN A 100 26.67 18.81 7.41
CA GLN A 100 27.66 19.70 6.79
C GLN A 100 27.61 21.14 7.31
N LYS A 101 26.40 21.67 7.57
CA LYS A 101 26.26 23.01 8.14
C LYS A 101 26.79 23.10 9.56
N ARG A 102 26.69 22.02 10.35
CA ARG A 102 27.19 21.98 11.72
C ARG A 102 28.70 21.95 11.74
N ASP A 103 29.31 21.09 10.93
CA ASP A 103 30.77 20.97 10.81
C ASP A 103 31.39 22.28 10.29
N ALA A 104 30.77 22.91 9.28
CA ALA A 104 31.24 24.19 8.75
C ALA A 104 31.16 25.33 9.77
N LYS A 105 30.16 25.30 10.66
CA LYS A 105 30.01 26.29 11.72
C LYS A 105 31.03 26.09 12.85
N GLU A 106 31.31 24.84 13.21
CA GLU A 106 32.31 24.48 14.22
C GLU A 106 33.73 24.87 13.77
N ILE A 107 34.06 24.69 12.48
CA ILE A 107 35.33 25.16 11.90
C ILE A 107 35.45 26.69 11.90
N ALA A 108 34.33 27.41 11.74
CA ALA A 108 34.33 28.88 11.71
C ALA A 108 34.44 29.51 13.12
N GLU A 109 34.18 28.75 14.17
CA GLU A 109 34.26 29.18 15.57
C GLU A 109 35.60 28.80 16.26
N MET A 110 36.47 28.04 15.57
CA MET A 110 37.86 27.74 15.96
C MET A 110 38.86 28.74 15.38
#